data_AF-A0A0B5E6G0-F1
#
_entry.id   AF-A0A0B5E6G0-F1
#
_cell.length_a   1.000
_cell.length_b   1.000
_cell.length_c   1.000
_cell.angle_alpha   90.00
_cell.angle_beta   90.00
_cell.angle_gamma   90.00
#
_symmetry.space_group_name_H-M   'P 1'
#
loop_
_entity.id
_entity.type
_entity.pdbx_description
1 polymer ?
#
loop_
_entity_poly.entity_id
_entity_poly.type
_entity_poly.pdbx_seq_one_letter_code
_entity_poly.pdbx_strand_id
1 'polypeptide(L)'
;RIVDLWQANTLGGYSFFDPSRPKYNLRRRIETDAEGRYRFRSILPSGYACPPNGVTQQLLDQLGRHGHRPAHIHFFVTAPGHRKLTTQINIDGDEYLHDDFAFAT
;
A
#
# COMPACT_ATOMS: atom_id res chain seq x y z
N ARG A 1 -11.52 -13.40 12.85
CA ARG A 1 -10.81 -13.39 11.53
C ARG A 1 -9.83 -12.24 11.57
N ILE A 2 -8.69 -12.30 10.87
CA ILE A 2 -7.64 -11.29 11.01
C ILE A 2 -7.46 -10.52 9.70
N VAL A 3 -7.49 -9.20 9.80
CA VAL A 3 -7.19 -8.23 8.74
C VAL A 3 -5.91 -7.48 9.13
N ASP A 4 -4.80 -7.77 8.46
CA ASP A 4 -3.59 -6.96 8.54
C ASP A 4 -3.62 -5.92 7.42
N LEU A 5 -3.38 -4.64 7.74
CA LEU A 5 -3.35 -3.56 6.76
C LEU A 5 -2.15 -2.65 6.95
N TRP A 6 -1.68 -2.08 5.83
CA TRP A 6 -0.62 -1.07 5.82
C TRP A 6 -0.74 -0.15 4.60
N GLN A 7 -0.29 1.09 4.75
CA GLN A 7 -0.33 2.11 3.69
C GLN A 7 0.83 3.11 3.85
N ALA A 8 1.10 3.88 2.80
CA ALA A 8 2.00 5.03 2.84
C ALA A 8 1.40 6.20 3.64
N ASN A 9 2.27 7.14 4.04
CA ASN A 9 1.86 8.46 4.54
C ASN A 9 1.52 9.42 3.37
N THR A 10 1.26 10.69 3.68
CA THR A 10 0.96 11.75 2.69
C THR A 10 2.15 12.14 1.81
N LEU A 11 3.33 11.59 2.05
CA LEU A 11 4.57 11.81 1.28
C LEU A 11 5.06 10.52 0.62
N GLY A 12 4.24 9.45 0.58
CA GLY A 12 4.63 8.17 0.00
C GLY A 12 5.54 7.29 0.87
N GLY A 13 5.86 7.71 2.09
CA GLY A 13 6.75 7.01 3.01
C GLY A 13 6.06 5.93 3.83
N TYR A 14 6.72 4.77 4.00
CA TYR A 14 6.28 3.67 4.86
C TYR A 14 7.13 3.58 6.12
N SER A 15 6.53 3.30 7.27
CA SER A 15 7.29 3.02 8.49
C SER A 15 8.26 1.85 8.29
N PHE A 16 9.37 1.83 9.03
CA PHE A 16 10.54 0.93 8.86
C PHE A 16 11.45 1.28 7.67
N PHE A 17 10.89 1.78 6.57
CA PHE A 17 11.68 2.23 5.41
C PHE A 17 12.03 3.72 5.51
N ASP A 18 11.07 4.53 5.97
CA ASP A 18 11.31 5.91 6.42
C ASP A 18 11.65 5.90 7.92
N PRO A 19 12.93 6.15 8.30
CA PRO A 19 13.37 6.12 9.70
C PRO A 19 12.82 7.28 10.52
N SER A 20 12.28 8.33 9.90
CA SER A 20 11.65 9.45 10.61
C SER A 20 10.27 9.11 11.17
N ARG A 21 9.72 7.93 10.84
CA ARG A 21 8.39 7.49 11.29
C ARG A 21 8.48 6.53 12.46
N PRO A 22 7.54 6.60 13.43
CA PRO A 22 7.42 5.59 14.46
C PRO A 22 7.29 4.19 13.88
N LYS A 23 7.86 3.19 14.56
CA LYS A 23 7.65 1.78 14.23
C LYS A 23 6.15 1.48 14.16
N TYR A 24 5.74 0.75 13.14
CA TYR A 24 4.34 0.42 12.87
C TYR A 24 3.39 1.63 12.67
N ASN A 25 3.91 2.82 12.35
CA ASN A 25 3.03 3.91 11.90
C ASN A 25 2.27 3.49 10.63
N LEU A 26 0.95 3.74 10.60
CA LEU A 26 0.06 3.33 9.50
C LEU A 26 0.07 1.83 9.17
N ARG A 27 0.28 0.97 10.18
CA ARG A 27 0.22 -0.50 10.08
C ARG A 27 -0.59 -1.08 11.21
N ARG A 28 -1.63 -1.88 10.96
CA ARG A 28 -2.45 -2.47 12.03
C ARG A 28 -2.89 -3.89 11.70
N ARG A 29 -3.04 -4.69 12.76
CA ARG A 29 -3.76 -5.95 12.78
C ARG A 29 -5.11 -5.72 13.44
N ILE A 30 -6.18 -6.11 12.78
CA ILE A 30 -7.55 -5.95 13.28
C ILE A 30 -8.21 -7.32 13.30
N GLU A 31 -8.70 -7.71 14.47
CA GLU A 31 -9.60 -8.85 14.57
C GLU A 31 -11.02 -8.37 14.26
N THR A 32 -11.71 -9.10 13.38
CA THR A 32 -13.11 -8.82 13.04
C THR A 32 -14.02 -9.05 14.24
N ASP A 33 -15.13 -8.32 14.30
CA ASP A 33 -16.19 -8.59 15.28
C ASP A 33 -16.88 -9.96 15.08
N ALA A 34 -17.87 -10.24 15.93
CA ALA A 34 -18.63 -11.50 15.91
C ALA A 34 -19.35 -11.74 14.58
N GLU A 35 -19.77 -10.68 13.89
CA GLU A 35 -20.40 -10.75 12.56
C GLU A 35 -19.38 -10.71 11.41
N GLY A 36 -18.09 -10.66 11.70
CA GLY A 36 -17.02 -10.66 10.71
C GLY A 36 -16.71 -9.28 10.11
N ARG A 37 -17.22 -8.18 10.68
CA ARG A 37 -16.93 -6.82 10.21
C ARG A 37 -15.63 -6.29 10.81
N TYR A 38 -15.00 -5.36 10.10
CA TYR A 38 -13.87 -4.59 10.60
C TYR A 38 -14.05 -3.11 10.23
N ARG A 39 -13.47 -2.22 11.03
CA ARG A 39 -13.43 -0.78 10.76
C ARG A 39 -12.07 -0.23 11.18
N PHE A 40 -11.53 0.68 10.39
CA PHE A 40 -10.36 1.47 10.76
C PHE A 40 -10.57 2.93 10.37
N ARG A 41 -9.89 3.83 11.08
CA ARG A 41 -9.79 5.25 10.73
C ARG A 41 -8.32 5.55 10.51
N SER A 42 -8.01 6.09 9.34
CA SER A 42 -6.65 6.44 8.92
C SER A 42 -6.69 7.78 8.16
N ILE A 43 -5.57 8.15 7.59
CA ILE A 43 -5.45 9.20 6.57
C ILE A 43 -5.60 8.60 5.18
N LEU A 44 -5.85 9.44 4.17
CA LEU A 44 -5.71 9.02 2.78
C LEU A 44 -4.20 8.92 2.44
N PRO A 45 -3.72 7.77 1.93
CA PRO A 45 -2.33 7.67 1.50
C PRO A 45 -2.10 8.48 0.22
N SER A 46 -0.86 8.93 0.01
CA SER A 46 -0.42 9.39 -1.30
C SER A 46 0.05 8.20 -2.15
N GLY A 47 -0.06 8.32 -3.47
CA GLY A 47 0.79 7.54 -4.39
C GLY A 47 2.28 7.80 -4.12
N TYR A 48 3.13 6.92 -4.63
CA TYR A 48 4.58 7.01 -4.44
C TYR A 48 5.34 6.43 -5.64
N ALA A 49 6.61 6.78 -5.75
CA ALA A 49 7.47 6.31 -6.83
C ALA A 49 8.68 5.50 -6.31
N CYS A 50 9.34 4.79 -7.21
CA CYS A 50 10.67 4.25 -6.94
C CYS A 50 11.63 5.36 -6.48
N PRO A 51 12.58 5.06 -5.57
CA PRO A 51 13.58 6.04 -5.16
C PRO A 51 14.38 6.54 -6.38
N PRO A 52 14.53 7.86 -6.58
CA PRO A 52 15.03 8.43 -7.83
C PRO A 52 16.45 7.98 -8.19
N ASN A 53 17.28 7.71 -7.18
CA ASN A 53 18.66 7.25 -7.37
C ASN A 53 18.80 5.71 -7.24
N GLY A 54 17.69 4.99 -7.11
CA GLY A 54 17.68 3.54 -6.99
C GLY A 54 17.89 2.84 -8.34
N VAL A 55 18.47 1.64 -8.30
CA VAL A 55 18.72 0.82 -9.52
C VAL A 55 17.45 0.56 -10.33
N THR A 56 16.29 0.45 -9.66
CA THR A 56 14.99 0.31 -10.34
C THR A 56 14.64 1.55 -11.15
N GLN A 57 14.79 2.75 -10.59
CA GLN A 57 14.49 3.98 -11.32
C GLN A 57 15.46 4.18 -12.49
N GLN A 58 16.76 3.92 -12.29
CA GLN A 58 17.76 4.01 -13.36
C GLN A 58 17.44 3.09 -14.55
N LEU A 59 16.93 1.88 -14.30
CA LEU A 59 16.47 0.98 -15.36
C LEU A 59 15.19 1.51 -16.02
N LEU A 60 14.23 1.99 -15.24
CA LEU A 60 12.98 2.56 -15.76
C LEU A 60 13.26 3.77 -16.68
N ASP A 61 14.21 4.63 -16.30
CA ASP A 61 14.64 5.78 -17.10
C ASP A 61 15.21 5.33 -18.46
N GLN A 62 16.05 4.28 -18.48
CA GLN A 62 16.57 3.71 -19.74
C GLN A 62 15.48 3.09 -20.62
N LEU A 63 14.38 2.64 -20.02
CA LEU A 63 13.21 2.10 -20.73
C LEU A 63 12.19 3.19 -21.11
N GLY A 64 12.42 4.45 -20.75
CA GLY A 64 11.44 5.53 -20.94
C GLY A 64 10.16 5.34 -20.13
N ARG A 65 10.22 4.69 -18.97
CA ARG A 65 9.09 4.40 -18.09
C ARG A 65 9.16 5.23 -16.81
N HIS A 66 8.01 5.64 -16.29
CA HIS A 66 7.90 6.23 -14.96
C HIS A 66 7.91 5.14 -13.87
N GLY A 67 8.21 5.51 -12.63
CA GLY A 67 8.24 4.59 -11.46
C GLY A 67 7.10 4.80 -10.46
N HIS A 68 6.02 5.48 -10.87
CA HIS A 68 4.93 5.90 -9.98
C HIS A 68 3.85 4.81 -9.82
N ARG A 69 3.28 4.77 -8.61
CA ARG A 69 2.10 3.97 -8.26
C ARG A 69 0.99 4.87 -7.74
N PRO A 70 -0.29 4.56 -8.03
CA PRO A 70 -1.41 5.27 -7.44
C PRO A 70 -1.51 5.04 -5.94
N ALA A 71 -2.23 5.92 -5.23
CA ALA A 71 -2.57 5.74 -3.82
C ALA A 71 -3.28 4.40 -3.59
N HIS A 72 -2.82 3.63 -2.60
CA HIS A 72 -3.41 2.34 -2.26
C HIS A 72 -3.22 1.96 -0.79
N ILE A 73 -4.09 1.06 -0.33
CA ILE A 73 -4.03 0.43 0.99
C ILE A 73 -3.89 -1.07 0.79
N HIS A 74 -2.88 -1.68 1.40
CA HIS A 74 -2.66 -3.11 1.31
C HIS A 74 -3.41 -3.88 2.39
N PHE A 75 -3.78 -5.12 2.06
CA PHE A 75 -4.45 -6.04 2.96
C PHE A 75 -3.86 -7.45 2.88
N PHE A 76 -3.64 -8.05 4.04
CA PHE A 76 -3.72 -9.50 4.20
C PHE A 76 -4.97 -9.85 5.01
N VAL A 77 -5.77 -10.79 4.50
CA VAL A 77 -6.95 -11.29 5.20
C VAL A 77 -6.81 -12.80 5.42
N THR A 78 -6.99 -13.23 6.67
CA THR A 78 -6.88 -14.64 7.08
C THR A 78 -8.05 -15.05 7.96
N ALA A 79 -8.53 -16.28 7.76
CA ALA A 79 -9.58 -16.88 8.56
C ALA A 79 -9.39 -18.41 8.60
N PRO A 80 -9.72 -19.08 9.72
CA PRO A 80 -9.71 -20.54 9.79
C PRO A 80 -10.56 -21.16 8.66
N GLY A 81 -10.05 -22.23 8.05
CA GLY A 81 -10.71 -22.93 6.95
C GLY A 81 -10.73 -22.17 5.60
N HIS A 82 -10.13 -20.98 5.51
CA HIS A 82 -10.09 -20.18 4.29
C HIS A 82 -8.66 -19.98 3.80
N ARG A 83 -8.49 -19.81 2.49
CA ARG A 83 -7.20 -19.40 1.91
C ARG A 83 -6.91 -17.95 2.33
N LYS A 84 -5.64 -17.68 2.65
CA LYS A 84 -5.17 -16.30 2.86
C LYS A 84 -5.39 -15.48 1.59
N LEU A 85 -5.96 -14.29 1.73
CA LEU A 85 -6.06 -13.30 0.66
C LEU A 85 -4.97 -12.24 0.84
N THR A 86 -4.27 -11.94 -0.24
CA THR A 86 -3.41 -10.76 -0.39
C THR A 86 -4.05 -9.89 -1.44
N THR A 87 -4.35 -8.63 -1.11
CA THR A 87 -4.99 -7.70 -2.04
C THR A 87 -4.65 -6.25 -1.68
N GLN A 88 -5.10 -5.31 -2.49
CA GLN A 88 -5.03 -3.88 -2.22
C GLN A 88 -6.34 -3.20 -2.64
N ILE A 89 -6.59 -2.02 -2.08
CA ILE A 89 -7.63 -1.11 -2.55
C ILE A 89 -6.93 0.13 -3.10
N ASN A 90 -7.18 0.44 -4.37
CA ASN A 90 -6.76 1.69 -5.01
C ASN A 90 -7.81 2.79 -4.82
N ILE A 91 -7.41 4.05 -4.92
CA ILE A 91 -8.28 5.21 -4.72
C ILE A 91 -8.64 5.82 -6.07
N ASP A 92 -9.93 5.98 -6.32
CA ASP A 92 -10.45 6.60 -7.54
C ASP A 92 -9.96 8.05 -7.71
N GLY A 93 -9.73 8.46 -8.95
CA GLY A 93 -9.24 9.80 -9.31
C GLY A 93 -7.73 10.04 -9.13
N ASP A 94 -6.94 9.02 -8.74
CA ASP A 94 -5.49 9.12 -8.73
C ASP A 94 -4.93 9.17 -10.16
N GLU A 95 -3.92 10.03 -10.40
CA GLU A 95 -3.27 10.23 -11.70
C GLU A 95 -2.75 8.92 -12.31
N TYR A 96 -2.21 8.02 -11.49
CA TYR A 96 -1.60 6.77 -11.95
C TYR A 96 -2.53 5.57 -11.80
N LEU A 97 -3.83 5.77 -11.58
CA LEU A 97 -4.77 4.67 -11.32
C LEU A 97 -4.78 3.64 -12.45
N HIS A 98 -4.78 4.12 -13.70
CA HIS A 98 -4.79 3.28 -14.90
C HIS A 98 -3.42 3.20 -15.59
N ASP A 99 -2.37 3.66 -14.91
CA ASP A 99 -0.99 3.67 -15.38
C ASP A 99 -0.03 3.33 -14.23
N ASP A 100 -0.35 2.30 -13.42
CA ASP A 100 0.54 1.83 -12.34
C ASP A 100 1.76 1.14 -12.95
N PHE A 101 2.97 1.62 -12.64
CA PHE A 101 4.20 1.01 -13.16
C PHE A 101 4.34 -0.48 -12.76
N ALA A 102 3.66 -0.88 -11.68
CA ALA A 102 3.62 -2.23 -11.14
C ALA A 102 2.42 -3.07 -11.60
N PHE A 103 1.52 -2.52 -12.43
CA PHE A 103 0.38 -3.23 -13.03
C PHE A 103 -0.55 -3.92 -12.01
N ALA A 104 -0.81 -3.29 -10.86
CA ALA A 104 -1.48 -3.92 -9.73
C ALA A 104 -2.85 -3.31 -9.36
N THR A 105 -3.41 -2.44 -10.22
CA THR A 105 -4.75 -1.87 -10.03
C THR A 105 -5.86 -2.89 -10.34
#